data_AF-A0AA96EEN5-F1
#
_entry.id   AF-A0AA96EEN5-F1
#
_cell.length_a   1.000
_cell.length_b   1.000
_cell.length_c   1.000
_cell.angle_alpha   90.00
_cell.angle_beta   90.00
_cell.angle_gamma   90.00
#
_symmetry.space_group_name_H-M   'P 1'
#
loop_
_entity.id
_entity.type
_entity.pdbx_description
1 polymer ?
#
loop_
_entity_poly.entity_id
_entity_poly.type
_entity_poly.pdbx_seq_one_letter_code
_entity_poly.pdbx_strand_id
1 'polypeptide(L)'
;MDEFIIPRTLAKGRSYVYLLPCRDQDLLKIGFSREPLVRFRTLHRRFFDYFDLERGLLMEVDRVAQARAIERDILLRHTEERSPAPLVIADRAAGYSEWLRGVEPEVSARLREWAARDGHAIHVLRDWVRQMFEAQMDRLYDWSLRMLDAIEYEAFNVPEAFATGQAARSLCYAMDACESVGIDLRKVFPDAVLAWRTRRP
;
A
#
# COMPACT_ATOMS: atom_id res chain seq x y z
N MET A 1 11.24 -18.82 -5.95
CA MET A 1 11.28 -17.36 -5.69
C MET A 1 10.06 -16.76 -6.38
N ASP A 2 8.87 -16.95 -5.81
CA ASP A 2 7.64 -16.31 -6.27
C ASP A 2 7.19 -15.36 -5.16
N GLU A 3 7.76 -14.16 -5.16
CA GLU A 3 7.35 -13.07 -4.28
C GLU A 3 6.07 -12.46 -4.81
N PHE A 4 5.11 -12.17 -3.93
CA PHE A 4 3.86 -11.49 -4.30
C PHE A 4 4.17 -10.22 -5.11
N ILE A 5 3.72 -10.20 -6.37
CA ILE A 5 3.94 -9.11 -7.30
C ILE A 5 2.94 -8.02 -6.98
N ILE A 6 3.43 -6.95 -6.35
CA ILE A 6 2.64 -5.74 -6.13
C ILE A 6 2.20 -5.19 -7.50
N PRO A 7 0.91 -4.84 -7.68
CA PRO A 7 0.46 -4.17 -8.88
C PRO A 7 1.31 -2.94 -9.20
N ARG A 8 1.84 -2.89 -10.43
CA ARG A 8 2.58 -1.74 -10.96
C ARG A 8 1.68 -0.89 -11.83
N THR A 9 1.72 0.41 -11.61
CA THR A 9 1.07 1.44 -12.44
C THR A 9 1.88 1.61 -13.73
N LEU A 10 1.42 1.00 -14.83
CA LEU A 10 2.06 1.14 -16.14
C LEU A 10 1.54 2.40 -16.85
N ALA A 11 2.19 3.54 -16.63
CA ALA A 11 2.09 4.69 -17.53
C ALA A 11 3.41 5.47 -17.54
N LYS A 12 4.15 5.42 -18.66
CA LYS A 12 5.31 6.30 -18.86
C LYS A 12 4.84 7.75 -18.75
N GLY A 13 5.30 8.47 -17.73
CA GLY A 13 5.00 9.90 -17.51
C GLY A 13 4.31 10.17 -16.18
N ARG A 14 3.27 9.40 -15.84
CA ARG A 14 2.43 9.65 -14.65
C ARG A 14 3.20 9.45 -13.35
N SER A 15 2.87 10.27 -12.36
CA SER A 15 3.33 10.19 -10.97
C SER A 15 2.14 10.45 -10.05
N TYR A 16 2.28 10.12 -8.79
CA TYR A 16 1.23 10.28 -7.80
C TYR A 16 1.76 11.05 -6.61
N VAL A 17 0.99 12.02 -6.11
CA VAL A 17 1.20 12.62 -4.79
C VAL A 17 0.31 11.87 -3.81
N TYR A 18 0.87 11.39 -2.71
CA TYR A 18 0.14 10.64 -1.68
C TYR A 18 0.13 11.39 -0.36
N LEU A 19 -0.98 11.27 0.36
CA LEU A 19 -1.14 11.58 1.77
C LEU A 19 -1.46 10.27 2.50
N LEU A 20 -0.62 9.91 3.46
CA LEU A 20 -0.71 8.66 4.24
C LEU A 20 -0.79 8.99 5.74
N PRO A 21 -2.00 9.11 6.31
CA PRO A 21 -2.18 9.21 7.75
C PRO A 21 -1.85 7.88 8.42
N CYS A 22 -1.21 7.92 9.59
CA CYS A 22 -1.13 6.78 10.49
C CYS A 22 -2.50 6.53 11.11
N ARG A 23 -2.87 5.25 11.29
CA ARG A 23 -4.19 4.88 11.83
C ARG A 23 -4.40 5.34 13.28
N ASP A 24 -3.41 5.07 14.12
CA ASP A 24 -3.53 5.26 15.59
C ASP A 24 -2.71 6.45 16.11
N GLN A 25 -2.22 7.30 15.22
CA GLN A 25 -1.41 8.46 15.57
C GLN A 25 -1.87 9.65 14.75
N ASP A 26 -1.83 10.81 15.37
CA ASP A 26 -2.03 12.08 14.68
C ASP A 26 -0.78 12.49 13.90
N LEU A 27 -0.37 11.62 12.98
CA LEU A 27 0.81 11.78 12.15
C LEU A 27 0.44 11.37 10.72
N LEU A 28 0.96 12.09 9.74
CA LEU A 28 0.82 11.75 8.34
C LEU A 28 2.13 11.87 7.61
N LYS A 29 2.26 11.08 6.54
CA LYS A 29 3.32 11.24 5.54
C LYS A 29 2.75 11.83 4.27
N ILE A 30 3.41 12.86 3.75
CA ILE A 30 3.22 13.34 2.38
C ILE A 30 4.38 12.86 1.50
N GLY A 31 4.13 12.60 0.23
CA GLY A 31 5.21 12.44 -0.72
C GLY A 31 4.72 12.13 -2.12
N PHE A 32 5.61 11.68 -3.00
CA PHE A 32 5.23 11.23 -4.34
C PHE A 32 5.94 9.96 -4.79
N SER A 33 5.32 9.23 -5.72
CA SER A 33 5.90 8.04 -6.35
C SER A 33 5.28 7.79 -7.72
N ARG A 34 6.02 7.14 -8.61
CA ARG A 34 5.44 6.56 -9.84
C ARG A 34 4.78 5.21 -9.58
N GLU A 35 5.20 4.51 -8.54
CA GLU A 35 4.70 3.20 -8.12
C GLU A 35 4.26 3.30 -6.65
N PRO A 36 3.02 3.77 -6.37
CA PRO A 36 2.56 4.04 -5.00
C PRO A 36 2.62 2.81 -4.10
N LEU A 37 2.10 1.67 -4.53
CA LEU A 37 2.07 0.44 -3.72
C LEU A 37 3.47 -0.07 -3.36
N VAL A 38 4.42 0.02 -4.30
CA VAL A 38 5.84 -0.32 -4.04
C VAL A 38 6.40 0.61 -2.97
N ARG A 39 6.17 1.93 -3.12
CA ARG A 39 6.62 2.93 -2.14
C ARG A 39 6.00 2.69 -0.77
N PHE A 40 4.70 2.40 -0.68
CA PHE A 40 4.03 2.15 0.61
C PHE A 40 4.59 0.93 1.32
N ARG A 41 4.83 -0.16 0.59
CA ARG A 41 5.48 -1.35 1.15
C ARG A 41 6.92 -1.07 1.60
N THR A 42 7.65 -0.14 0.96
CA THR A 42 8.98 0.27 1.44
C THR A 42 8.92 1.07 2.74
N LEU A 43 7.83 1.80 2.99
CA LEU A 43 7.62 2.53 4.24
C LEU A 43 7.25 1.58 5.38
N HIS A 44 6.28 0.72 5.14
CA HIS A 44 5.85 -0.29 6.09
C HIS A 44 5.42 -1.57 5.36
N ARG A 45 5.93 -2.73 5.78
CA ARG A 45 5.63 -4.01 5.11
C ARG A 45 4.12 -4.26 5.02
N ARG A 46 3.40 -4.03 6.12
CA ARG A 46 1.93 -4.12 6.22
C ARG A 46 1.33 -2.71 6.19
N PHE A 47 1.62 -1.95 5.13
CA PHE A 47 1.19 -0.55 5.02
C PHE A 47 -0.33 -0.39 5.18
N PHE A 48 -1.11 -1.37 4.73
CA PHE A 48 -2.57 -1.38 4.79
C PHE A 48 -3.14 -1.51 6.21
N ASP A 49 -2.38 -2.06 7.15
CA ASP A 49 -2.76 -2.09 8.56
C ASP A 49 -2.31 -0.82 9.29
N TYR A 50 -1.10 -0.36 8.96
CA TYR A 50 -0.44 0.75 9.66
C TYR A 50 -1.00 2.13 9.30
N PHE A 51 -1.26 2.36 8.01
CA PHE A 51 -1.83 3.61 7.54
C PHE A 51 -3.35 3.52 7.48
N ASP A 52 -3.99 4.67 7.71
CA ASP A 52 -5.41 4.84 7.47
C ASP A 52 -5.66 5.05 5.97
N LEU A 53 -6.04 3.98 5.27
CA LEU A 53 -6.33 4.05 3.84
C LEU A 53 -7.66 4.77 3.53
N GLU A 54 -8.57 4.91 4.50
CA GLU A 54 -9.85 5.59 4.30
C GLU A 54 -9.68 7.10 4.34
N ARG A 55 -8.78 7.59 5.20
CA ARG A 55 -8.35 8.99 5.23
C ARG A 55 -7.23 9.31 4.25
N GLY A 56 -6.50 8.29 3.78
CA GLY A 56 -5.44 8.44 2.81
C GLY A 56 -5.93 8.96 1.46
N LEU A 57 -5.12 9.80 0.81
CA LEU A 57 -5.41 10.36 -0.50
C LEU A 57 -4.30 10.05 -1.50
N LEU A 58 -4.68 9.89 -2.75
CA LEU A 58 -3.76 9.72 -3.88
C LEU A 58 -4.19 10.60 -5.04
N MET A 59 -3.37 11.57 -5.42
CA MET A 59 -3.62 12.46 -6.55
C MET A 59 -2.74 12.08 -7.75
N GLU A 60 -3.36 11.87 -8.91
CA GLU A 60 -2.65 11.58 -10.16
C GLU A 60 -2.12 12.87 -10.79
N VAL A 61 -0.86 12.86 -11.23
CA VAL A 61 -0.27 13.97 -11.99
C VAL A 61 0.51 13.46 -13.19
N ASP A 62 0.61 14.28 -14.23
CA ASP A 62 1.21 13.86 -15.49
C ASP A 62 2.75 13.80 -15.45
N ARG A 63 3.37 14.47 -14.47
CA ARG A 63 4.83 14.62 -14.40
C ARG A 63 5.33 14.61 -12.96
N VAL A 64 6.49 13.98 -12.75
CA VAL A 64 7.22 14.00 -11.47
C VAL A 64 7.55 15.43 -11.01
N ALA A 65 7.90 16.32 -11.94
CA ALA A 65 8.21 17.71 -11.60
C ALA A 65 7.01 18.42 -10.93
N GLN A 66 5.80 18.11 -11.38
CA GLN A 66 4.57 18.63 -10.78
C GLN A 66 4.33 18.00 -9.41
N ALA A 67 4.47 16.67 -9.29
CA ALA A 67 4.34 15.97 -8.01
C ALA A 67 5.25 16.58 -6.93
N ARG A 68 6.52 16.83 -7.30
CA ARG A 68 7.52 17.47 -6.44
C ARG A 68 7.17 18.91 -6.09
N ALA A 69 6.61 19.68 -7.02
CA ALA A 69 6.18 21.05 -6.76
C ALA A 69 5.05 21.11 -5.73
N ILE A 70 4.08 20.20 -5.85
CA ILE A 70 2.92 20.08 -4.95
C ILE A 70 3.37 19.64 -3.55
N GLU A 71 4.16 18.57 -3.45
CA GLU A 71 4.73 18.11 -2.18
C GLU A 71 5.51 19.24 -1.49
N ARG A 72 6.37 19.94 -2.23
CA ARG A 72 7.15 21.05 -1.68
C ARG A 72 6.27 22.21 -1.21
N ASP A 73 5.21 22.58 -1.94
CA ASP A 73 4.26 23.63 -1.51
C ASP A 73 3.63 23.26 -0.17
N ILE A 74 3.18 22.01 -0.02
CA ILE A 74 2.62 21.49 1.24
C ILE A 74 3.66 21.54 2.37
N LEU A 75 4.85 20.99 2.15
CA LEU A 75 5.90 20.91 3.19
C LEU A 75 6.47 22.26 3.62
N LEU A 76 6.44 23.27 2.75
CA LEU A 76 6.86 24.63 3.12
C LEU A 76 5.82 25.33 3.98
N ARG A 77 4.52 25.10 3.69
CA ARG A 77 3.42 25.68 4.47
C ARG A 77 3.29 25.08 5.87
N HIS A 78 3.67 23.82 6.02
CA HIS A 78 3.60 23.09 7.29
C HIS A 78 4.98 22.84 7.91
N THR A 79 5.82 23.87 7.94
CA THR A 79 7.19 23.72 8.47
C THR A 79 7.19 23.56 9.99
N GLU A 80 6.24 24.20 10.70
CA GLU A 80 6.15 24.19 12.16
C GLU A 80 5.60 22.86 12.69
N GLU A 81 4.87 22.13 11.86
CA GLU A 81 4.17 20.89 12.18
C GLU A 81 4.95 19.65 11.77
N ARG A 82 6.20 19.84 11.30
CA ARG A 82 7.11 18.74 10.98
C ARG A 82 7.36 17.89 12.21
N SER A 83 7.31 16.58 12.03
CA SER A 83 7.59 15.59 13.06
C SER A 83 8.64 14.59 12.57
N PRO A 84 9.37 13.92 13.48
CA PRO A 84 10.17 12.78 13.10
C PRO A 84 9.27 11.64 12.59
N ALA A 85 9.86 10.78 11.75
CA ALA A 85 9.20 9.55 11.34
C ALA A 85 8.94 8.62 12.54
N PRO A 86 7.87 7.82 12.51
CA PRO A 86 7.67 6.76 13.50
C PRO A 86 8.81 5.74 13.48
N LEU A 87 9.19 5.22 14.65
CA LEU A 87 10.28 4.23 14.80
C LEU A 87 10.07 2.95 13.98
N VAL A 88 8.82 2.59 13.69
CA VAL A 88 8.47 1.40 12.90
C VAL A 88 8.69 1.58 11.40
N ILE A 89 8.91 2.81 10.94
CA ILE A 89 9.24 3.11 9.55
C ILE A 89 10.74 2.89 9.37
N ALA A 90 11.12 2.12 8.36
CA ALA A 90 12.52 1.84 8.09
C ALA A 90 13.29 3.13 7.80
N ASP A 91 14.45 3.34 8.43
CA ASP A 91 15.28 4.54 8.29
C ASP A 91 15.57 4.92 6.83
N ARG A 92 15.88 3.92 6.00
CA ARG A 92 16.12 4.09 4.55
C ARG A 92 14.91 4.65 3.78
N ALA A 93 13.70 4.51 4.32
CA ALA A 93 12.46 4.97 3.73
C ALA A 93 11.85 6.17 4.49
N ALA A 94 12.40 6.50 5.67
CA ALA A 94 11.82 7.43 6.63
C ALA A 94 11.56 8.81 6.02
N GLY A 95 12.52 9.41 5.31
CA GLY A 95 12.35 10.75 4.73
C GLY A 95 12.07 11.79 5.82
N TYR A 96 13.12 12.43 6.33
CA TYR A 96 13.08 13.16 7.61
C TYR A 96 12.21 14.42 7.63
N SER A 97 11.90 15.02 6.47
CA SER A 97 11.12 16.27 6.38
C SER A 97 9.69 16.09 5.91
N GLU A 98 9.26 14.85 5.67
CA GLU A 98 8.01 14.53 4.96
C GLU A 98 6.88 14.08 5.90
N TRP A 99 7.10 14.17 7.20
CA TRP A 99 6.14 13.78 8.23
C TRP A 99 5.61 15.00 8.96
N LEU A 100 4.29 15.07 9.09
CA LEU A 100 3.58 16.18 9.69
C LEU A 100 2.64 15.67 10.78
N ARG A 101 2.42 16.47 11.83
CA ARG A 101 1.56 16.15 12.98
C ARG A 101 0.40 17.13 13.08
N GLY A 102 -0.81 16.64 13.29
CA GLY A 102 -1.98 17.50 13.59
C GLY A 102 -2.53 18.33 12.45
N VAL A 103 -2.11 18.08 11.21
CA VAL A 103 -2.50 18.89 10.04
C VAL A 103 -3.15 18.08 8.91
N GLU A 104 -3.70 16.91 9.21
CA GLU A 104 -4.34 16.08 8.19
C GLU A 104 -5.48 16.78 7.46
N PRO A 105 -6.44 17.44 8.14
CA PRO A 105 -7.53 18.15 7.47
C PRO A 105 -7.03 19.23 6.50
N GLU A 106 -6.03 20.00 6.90
CA GLU A 106 -5.44 21.10 6.13
C GLU A 106 -4.70 20.59 4.90
N VAL A 107 -3.86 19.56 5.05
CA VAL A 107 -3.13 18.95 3.94
C VAL A 107 -4.10 18.27 2.97
N SER A 108 -5.13 17.60 3.48
CA SER A 108 -6.19 16.98 2.68
C SER A 108 -6.98 18.02 1.87
N ALA A 109 -7.38 19.14 2.49
CA ALA A 109 -8.02 20.24 1.79
C ALA A 109 -7.11 20.80 0.69
N ARG A 110 -5.83 21.00 1.01
CA ARG A 110 -4.85 21.55 0.07
C ARG A 110 -4.62 20.66 -1.15
N LEU A 111 -4.55 19.35 -0.98
CA LEU A 111 -4.45 18.42 -2.11
C LEU A 111 -5.69 18.48 -3.00
N ARG A 112 -6.88 18.58 -2.40
CA ARG A 112 -8.13 18.73 -3.17
C ARG A 112 -8.19 20.05 -3.94
N GLU A 113 -7.68 21.14 -3.37
CA GLU A 113 -7.53 22.43 -4.08
C GLU A 113 -6.61 22.31 -5.29
N TRP A 114 -5.44 21.68 -5.13
CA TRP A 114 -4.51 21.42 -6.24
C TRP A 114 -5.17 20.57 -7.33
N ALA A 115 -5.88 19.52 -6.94
CA ALA A 115 -6.61 18.66 -7.85
C ALA A 115 -7.67 19.43 -8.65
N ALA A 116 -8.47 20.25 -7.97
CA ALA A 116 -9.53 21.04 -8.59
C ALA A 116 -8.98 22.12 -9.53
N ARG A 117 -7.86 22.77 -9.17
CA ARG A 117 -7.28 23.87 -9.96
C ARG A 117 -6.76 23.41 -11.31
N ASP A 118 -6.07 22.27 -11.33
CA ASP A 118 -5.36 21.78 -12.52
C ASP A 118 -6.08 20.58 -13.17
N GLY A 119 -7.27 20.20 -12.67
CA GLY A 119 -8.12 19.15 -13.23
C GLY A 119 -7.60 17.72 -12.99
N HIS A 120 -6.83 17.50 -11.93
CA HIS A 120 -6.26 16.20 -11.61
C HIS A 120 -7.25 15.29 -10.87
N ALA A 121 -7.18 13.99 -11.15
CA ALA A 121 -7.92 13.00 -10.39
C ALA A 121 -7.33 12.85 -8.98
N ILE A 122 -8.20 12.81 -7.98
CA ILE A 122 -7.84 12.48 -6.60
C ILE A 122 -8.70 11.32 -6.13
N HIS A 123 -8.06 10.36 -5.47
CA HIS A 123 -8.68 9.12 -5.02
C HIS A 123 -8.55 8.98 -3.52
N VAL A 124 -9.59 8.42 -2.89
CA VAL A 124 -9.43 7.80 -1.57
C VAL A 124 -8.53 6.59 -1.75
N LEU A 125 -7.52 6.48 -0.89
CA LEU A 125 -6.46 5.50 -1.08
C LEU A 125 -6.99 4.06 -0.99
N ARG A 126 -7.90 3.78 -0.06
CA ARG A 126 -8.57 2.48 0.06
C ARG A 126 -9.21 2.04 -1.26
N ASP A 127 -9.97 2.93 -1.90
CA ASP A 127 -10.69 2.63 -3.13
C ASP A 127 -9.73 2.44 -4.31
N TRP A 128 -8.67 3.25 -4.37
CA TRP A 128 -7.65 3.10 -5.40
C TRP A 128 -6.89 1.77 -5.25
N VAL A 129 -6.50 1.40 -4.03
CA VAL A 129 -5.83 0.12 -3.76
C VAL A 129 -6.76 -1.06 -4.08
N ARG A 130 -8.05 -0.96 -3.70
CA ARG A 130 -9.07 -1.95 -4.07
C ARG A 130 -9.14 -2.15 -5.58
N GLN A 131 -9.24 -1.07 -6.36
CA GLN A 131 -9.28 -1.15 -7.82
C GLN A 131 -8.04 -1.84 -8.41
N MET A 132 -6.86 -1.61 -7.83
CA MET A 132 -5.63 -2.27 -8.28
C MET A 132 -5.65 -3.78 -8.03
N PHE A 133 -6.23 -4.24 -6.92
CA PHE A 133 -6.41 -5.67 -6.65
C PHE A 133 -7.52 -6.28 -7.51
N GLU A 134 -8.65 -5.58 -7.67
CA GLU A 134 -9.77 -6.01 -8.52
C GLU A 134 -9.31 -6.20 -9.98
N ALA A 135 -8.45 -5.33 -10.50
CA ALA A 135 -7.86 -5.46 -11.83
C ALA A 135 -6.93 -6.69 -12.00
N GLN A 136 -6.58 -7.38 -10.91
CA GLN A 136 -5.68 -8.55 -10.91
C GLN A 136 -6.32 -9.81 -10.33
N MET A 137 -7.64 -9.84 -10.10
CA MET A 137 -8.31 -10.98 -9.44
C MET A 137 -7.98 -12.33 -10.08
N ASP A 138 -8.06 -12.44 -11.40
CA ASP A 138 -7.76 -13.70 -12.10
C ASP A 138 -6.32 -14.17 -11.84
N ARG A 139 -5.36 -13.23 -11.83
CA ARG A 139 -3.96 -13.56 -11.52
C ARG A 139 -3.77 -13.95 -10.06
N LEU A 140 -4.51 -13.32 -9.14
CA LEU A 140 -4.47 -13.66 -7.72
C LEU A 140 -5.04 -15.06 -7.48
N TYR A 141 -6.10 -15.43 -8.20
CA TYR A 141 -6.69 -16.75 -8.16
C TYR A 141 -5.64 -17.82 -8.53
N ASP A 142 -5.08 -17.73 -9.73
CA ASP A 142 -4.08 -18.70 -10.22
C ASP A 142 -2.82 -18.74 -9.36
N TRP A 143 -2.33 -17.57 -8.95
CA TRP A 143 -1.16 -17.46 -8.09
C TRP A 143 -1.41 -18.11 -6.73
N SER A 144 -2.61 -17.95 -6.15
CA SER A 144 -2.94 -18.51 -4.84
C SER A 144 -2.97 -20.04 -4.83
N LEU A 145 -3.43 -20.68 -5.91
CA LEU A 145 -3.36 -22.13 -6.08
C LEU A 145 -1.90 -22.60 -6.10
N ARG A 146 -1.04 -21.96 -6.89
CA ARG A 146 0.39 -22.28 -6.91
C ARG A 146 1.07 -22.10 -5.55
N MET A 147 0.65 -21.11 -4.77
CA MET A 147 1.14 -20.93 -3.41
C MET A 147 0.67 -22.05 -2.49
N LEU A 148 -0.58 -22.50 -2.62
CA LEU A 148 -1.08 -23.64 -1.86
C LEU A 148 -0.31 -24.92 -2.19
N ASP A 149 -0.07 -25.21 -3.47
CA ASP A 149 0.74 -26.36 -3.89
C ASP A 149 2.16 -26.30 -3.31
N ALA A 150 2.77 -25.11 -3.28
CA ALA A 150 4.09 -24.91 -2.69
C ALA A 150 4.10 -25.12 -1.16
N ILE A 151 3.02 -24.74 -0.48
CA ILE A 151 2.85 -24.95 0.97
C ILE A 151 2.72 -26.44 1.27
N GLU A 152 1.89 -27.15 0.53
CA GLU A 152 1.71 -28.60 0.69
C GLU A 152 3.01 -29.33 0.38
N TYR A 153 3.70 -28.96 -0.70
CA TYR A 153 4.99 -29.55 -1.04
C TYR A 153 6.02 -29.35 0.08
N GLU A 154 6.15 -28.14 0.62
CA GLU A 154 7.08 -27.86 1.73
C GLU A 154 6.70 -28.71 2.96
N ALA A 155 5.42 -28.80 3.31
CA ALA A 155 4.95 -29.57 4.45
C ALA A 155 5.22 -31.09 4.36
N PHE A 156 5.11 -31.67 3.16
CA PHE A 156 5.28 -33.12 2.98
C PHE A 156 6.70 -33.55 2.60
N ASN A 157 7.51 -32.67 2.01
CA ASN A 157 8.78 -33.06 1.37
C ASN A 157 10.01 -32.33 1.94
N VAL A 158 9.83 -31.25 2.70
CA VAL A 158 10.95 -30.49 3.27
C VAL A 158 11.01 -30.77 4.77
N PRO A 159 12.15 -31.27 5.30
CA PRO A 159 12.29 -31.41 6.75
C PRO A 159 12.08 -30.07 7.45
N GLU A 160 11.42 -30.09 8.61
CA GLU A 160 11.01 -28.88 9.33
C GLU A 160 12.16 -27.89 9.58
N ALA A 161 13.37 -28.40 9.86
CA ALA A 161 14.57 -27.58 10.04
C ALA A 161 14.95 -26.71 8.83
N PHE A 162 14.47 -27.05 7.64
CA PHE A 162 14.70 -26.34 6.38
C PHE A 162 13.43 -25.65 5.83
N ALA A 163 12.28 -25.85 6.47
CA ALA A 163 11.03 -25.24 6.06
C ALA A 163 11.09 -23.72 6.29
N THR A 164 10.84 -22.95 5.24
CA THR A 164 10.92 -21.49 5.30
C THR A 164 9.58 -20.87 5.65
N GLY A 165 8.45 -21.52 5.32
CA GLY A 165 7.10 -20.98 5.47
C GLY A 165 6.83 -19.76 4.57
N GLN A 166 7.66 -19.53 3.56
CA GLN A 166 7.60 -18.29 2.77
C GLN A 166 6.33 -18.22 1.93
N ALA A 167 5.91 -19.32 1.30
CA ALA A 167 4.69 -19.38 0.51
C ALA A 167 3.44 -19.08 1.39
N ALA A 168 3.36 -19.68 2.57
CA ALA A 168 2.30 -19.41 3.54
C ALA A 168 2.23 -17.92 3.95
N ARG A 169 3.39 -17.31 4.27
CA ARG A 169 3.44 -15.88 4.62
C ARG A 169 3.03 -14.98 3.46
N SER A 170 3.47 -15.28 2.24
CA SER A 170 3.10 -14.53 1.04
C SER A 170 1.59 -14.62 0.78
N LEU A 171 1.02 -15.83 0.87
CA LEU A 171 -0.40 -16.06 0.65
C LEU A 171 -1.26 -15.33 1.70
N CYS A 172 -0.92 -15.44 2.98
CA CYS A 172 -1.61 -14.67 4.03
C CYS A 172 -1.50 -13.17 3.80
N TYR A 173 -0.32 -12.67 3.42
CA TYR A 173 -0.15 -11.24 3.14
C TYR A 173 -1.10 -10.73 2.05
N ALA A 174 -1.23 -11.48 0.95
CA ALA A 174 -2.12 -11.08 -0.15
C ALA A 174 -3.60 -11.11 0.28
N MET A 175 -4.01 -12.13 1.04
CA MET A 175 -5.37 -12.24 1.56
C MET A 175 -5.69 -11.13 2.56
N ASP A 176 -4.79 -10.85 3.51
CA ASP A 176 -4.92 -9.75 4.47
C ASP A 176 -5.00 -8.40 3.73
N ALA A 177 -4.17 -8.19 2.70
CA ALA A 177 -4.20 -6.97 1.92
C ALA A 177 -5.53 -6.77 1.17
N CYS A 178 -6.09 -7.84 0.58
CA CYS A 178 -7.41 -7.78 -0.06
C CYS A 178 -8.51 -7.47 0.97
N GLU A 179 -8.48 -8.14 2.12
CA GLU A 179 -9.44 -7.96 3.21
C GLU A 179 -9.40 -6.54 3.78
N SER A 180 -8.20 -5.96 3.95
CA SER A 180 -8.00 -4.61 4.48
C SER A 180 -8.65 -3.50 3.65
N VAL A 181 -8.81 -3.73 2.33
CA VAL A 181 -9.50 -2.81 1.44
C VAL A 181 -10.96 -3.17 1.23
N GLY A 182 -11.43 -4.29 1.81
CA GLY A 182 -12.81 -4.75 1.82
C GLY A 182 -13.19 -5.57 0.60
N ILE A 183 -12.25 -6.29 0.00
CA ILE A 183 -12.53 -7.28 -1.05
C ILE A 183 -13.06 -8.55 -0.39
N ASP A 184 -14.17 -9.09 -0.91
CA ASP A 184 -14.68 -10.39 -0.49
C ASP A 184 -13.76 -11.49 -1.00
N LEU A 185 -13.03 -12.14 -0.10
CA LEU A 185 -12.05 -13.16 -0.43
C LEU A 185 -12.65 -14.35 -1.19
N ARG A 186 -13.94 -14.64 -1.00
CA ARG A 186 -14.65 -15.71 -1.73
C ARG A 186 -14.81 -15.44 -3.22
N LYS A 187 -14.65 -14.18 -3.64
CA LYS A 187 -14.69 -13.80 -5.06
C LYS A 187 -13.33 -13.88 -5.74
N VAL A 188 -12.25 -13.96 -4.97
CA VAL A 188 -10.87 -13.84 -5.48
C VAL A 188 -10.07 -15.13 -5.28
N PHE A 189 -10.29 -15.83 -4.17
CA PHE A 189 -9.50 -16.99 -3.79
C PHE A 189 -10.32 -18.28 -3.91
N PRO A 190 -9.73 -19.37 -4.42
CA PRO A 190 -10.38 -20.68 -4.48
C PRO A 190 -10.76 -21.22 -3.09
N ASP A 191 -11.80 -22.04 -3.02
CA ASP A 191 -12.29 -22.64 -1.76
C ASP A 191 -11.20 -23.40 -0.99
N ALA A 192 -10.30 -24.09 -1.70
CA ALA A 192 -9.18 -24.80 -1.09
C ALA A 192 -8.22 -23.85 -0.33
N VAL A 193 -7.93 -22.68 -0.91
CA VAL A 193 -7.10 -21.63 -0.29
C VAL A 193 -7.80 -21.03 0.93
N LEU A 194 -9.11 -20.79 0.83
CA LEU A 194 -9.91 -20.28 1.95
C LEU A 194 -9.97 -21.29 3.10
N ALA A 195 -10.18 -22.57 2.78
CA ALA A 195 -10.19 -23.66 3.76
C ALA A 195 -8.82 -23.84 4.42
N TRP A 196 -7.74 -23.64 3.67
CA TRP A 196 -6.39 -23.63 4.25
C TRP A 196 -6.21 -22.47 5.24
N ARG A 197 -6.66 -21.24 4.91
CA ARG A 197 -6.54 -20.08 5.83
C ARG A 197 -7.29 -20.30 7.14
N THR A 198 -8.45 -20.96 7.12
CA THR A 198 -9.27 -21.19 8.33
C THR A 198 -8.77 -22.34 9.21
N ARG A 199 -8.08 -23.33 8.63
CA ARG A 199 -7.51 -24.47 9.37
C ARG A 199 -6.12 -24.19 9.94
N ARG A 200 -5.54 -23.04 9.62
CA ARG A 200 -4.22 -22.67 10.11
C ARG A 200 -4.28 -22.48 11.64
N PRO A 201 -3.42 -23.15 12.42
CA PRO A 201 -3.34 -22.94 13.87
C PRO A 201 -2.80 -21.55 14.21
#